data_AF-A0A0C2JRU3-F1
#
_entry.id   AF-A0A0C2JRU3-F1
#
_cell.length_a   1.000
_cell.length_b   1.000
_cell.length_c   1.000
_cell.angle_alpha   90.00
_cell.angle_beta   90.00
_cell.angle_gamma   90.00
#
_symmetry.space_group_name_H-M   'P 1'
#
loop_
_entity.id
_entity.type
_entity.pdbx_description
1 polymer ?
#
loop_
_entity_poly.entity_id
_entity_poly.type
_entity_poly.pdbx_seq_one_letter_code
_entity_poly.pdbx_strand_id
1 'polypeptide(L)'
;MHKSSMANKQQQGSALLVILFSMVIATFFAAQLLQLNKQSSQANTYEVLSTRAYWGARSLVERLVYEIVPVTGSKQESCLPSYQMAAFPNCRFEVTCTPNGDATIVTSTAICSEQSYRVSRRFEVEVRP
;
A
#
# COMPACT_ATOMS: atom_id res chain seq x y z
N MET A 1 -72.36 33.22 -16.69
CA MET A 1 -71.09 32.80 -17.33
C MET A 1 -70.37 31.87 -16.37
N HIS A 2 -70.49 30.55 -16.57
CA HIS A 2 -69.81 29.54 -15.76
C HIS A 2 -68.39 29.36 -16.29
N LYS A 3 -67.38 29.71 -15.50
CA LYS A 3 -65.96 29.49 -15.81
C LYS A 3 -65.50 28.25 -15.07
N SER A 4 -65.70 27.08 -15.67
CA SER A 4 -65.19 25.81 -15.15
C SER A 4 -63.67 25.81 -15.29
N SER A 5 -62.97 26.04 -14.18
CA SER A 5 -61.53 25.79 -14.07
C SER A 5 -61.33 24.28 -14.10
N MET A 6 -60.93 23.76 -15.26
CA MET A 6 -60.46 22.38 -15.37
C MET A 6 -59.12 22.28 -14.62
N ALA A 7 -59.20 21.98 -13.33
CA ALA A 7 -58.04 21.49 -12.58
C ALA A 7 -57.63 20.17 -13.21
N ASN A 8 -56.57 20.21 -14.01
CA ASN A 8 -56.00 19.03 -14.66
C ASN A 8 -55.36 18.13 -13.60
N LYS A 9 -56.18 17.33 -12.91
CA LYS A 9 -55.76 16.17 -12.13
C LYS A 9 -55.43 15.04 -13.11
N GLN A 10 -54.36 15.18 -13.88
CA GLN A 10 -53.81 14.08 -14.66
C GLN A 10 -52.38 13.80 -14.20
N GLN A 11 -52.16 12.53 -13.85
CA GLN A 11 -50.87 11.86 -13.65
C GLN A 11 -50.13 12.05 -12.30
N GLN A 12 -50.77 11.73 -11.17
CA GLN A 12 -50.03 11.39 -9.95
C GLN A 12 -49.40 9.97 -9.99
N GLY A 13 -49.93 9.06 -10.82
CA GLY A 13 -49.45 7.67 -10.92
C GLY A 13 -48.10 7.51 -11.62
N SER A 14 -47.82 8.28 -12.68
CA SER A 14 -46.52 8.21 -13.38
C SER A 14 -45.42 8.92 -12.60
N ALA A 15 -45.73 10.02 -11.90
CA ALA A 15 -44.78 10.74 -11.06
C ALA A 15 -44.22 9.85 -9.93
N LEU A 16 -45.06 9.03 -9.30
CA LEU A 16 -44.62 8.08 -8.28
C LEU A 16 -43.67 7.01 -8.84
N LEU A 17 -43.95 6.49 -10.04
CA LEU A 17 -43.08 5.53 -10.72
C LEU A 17 -41.72 6.14 -11.08
N VAL A 18 -41.71 7.39 -11.56
CA VAL A 18 -40.47 8.11 -11.88
C VAL A 18 -39.63 8.32 -10.63
N ILE A 19 -40.25 8.70 -9.50
CA ILE A 19 -39.55 8.87 -8.22
C ILE A 19 -38.94 7.54 -7.77
N LEU A 20 -39.72 6.45 -7.77
CA LEU A 20 -39.21 5.13 -7.38
C LEU A 20 -38.06 4.67 -8.27
N PHE A 21 -38.18 4.83 -9.59
CA PHE A 21 -37.11 4.48 -10.53
C PHE A 21 -35.85 5.30 -10.26
N SER A 22 -35.98 6.61 -10.06
CA SER A 22 -34.85 7.49 -9.74
C SER A 22 -34.20 7.13 -8.41
N MET A 23 -34.98 6.74 -7.40
CA MET A 23 -34.48 6.34 -6.08
C MET A 23 -33.69 5.03 -6.17
N VAL A 24 -34.20 4.05 -6.92
CA VAL A 24 -33.48 2.79 -7.19
C VAL A 24 -32.13 3.10 -7.85
N ILE A 25 -32.12 3.90 -8.92
CA ILE A 25 -30.88 4.29 -9.60
C ILE A 25 -29.91 4.99 -8.63
N ALA A 26 -30.38 5.97 -7.86
CA ALA A 26 -29.55 6.70 -6.91
C ALA A 26 -28.92 5.77 -5.86
N THR A 27 -29.67 4.78 -5.37
CA THR A 27 -29.13 3.79 -4.42
C THR A 27 -28.07 2.88 -5.05
N PHE A 28 -28.25 2.46 -6.30
CA PHE A 28 -27.23 1.70 -7.03
C PHE A 28 -25.95 2.53 -7.22
N PHE A 29 -26.06 3.79 -7.64
CA PHE A 29 -24.90 4.67 -7.75
C PHE A 29 -24.20 4.90 -6.42
N ALA A 30 -24.96 5.15 -5.36
CA ALA A 30 -24.39 5.32 -4.02
C ALA A 30 -23.64 4.06 -3.57
N ALA A 31 -24.21 2.87 -3.78
CA ALA A 31 -23.55 1.61 -3.46
C ALA A 31 -22.22 1.42 -4.20
N GLN A 32 -22.20 1.72 -5.51
CA GLN A 32 -20.98 1.60 -6.30
C GLN A 32 -19.91 2.61 -5.91
N LEU A 33 -20.28 3.87 -5.62
CA LEU A 33 -19.33 4.88 -5.13
C LEU A 33 -18.70 4.46 -3.79
N LEU A 34 -19.48 3.87 -2.89
CA LEU A 34 -18.96 3.35 -1.63
C LEU A 34 -17.98 2.18 -1.85
N GLN A 35 -18.25 1.29 -2.80
CA GLN A 35 -17.33 0.20 -3.16
C GLN A 35 -16.02 0.73 -3.76
N LEU A 36 -16.09 1.71 -4.67
CA LEU A 36 -14.91 2.32 -5.28
C LEU A 36 -14.02 3.02 -4.24
N ASN A 37 -14.62 3.73 -3.28
CA ASN A 37 -13.84 4.35 -2.19
C ASN A 37 -13.12 3.32 -1.34
N LYS A 38 -13.77 2.19 -1.01
CA LYS A 38 -13.12 1.10 -0.28
C LYS A 38 -11.94 0.54 -1.06
N GLN A 39 -12.12 0.23 -2.35
CA GLN A 39 -11.05 -0.29 -3.19
C GLN A 39 -9.88 0.70 -3.33
N SER A 40 -10.18 1.99 -3.50
CA SER A 40 -9.16 3.04 -3.58
C SER A 40 -8.34 3.15 -2.30
N SER A 41 -8.99 3.11 -1.12
CA SER A 41 -8.30 3.12 0.16
C SER A 41 -7.39 1.90 0.36
N GLN A 42 -7.84 0.73 -0.10
CA GLN A 42 -7.06 -0.50 -0.03
C GLN A 42 -5.85 -0.46 -0.95
N ALA A 43 -6.03 0.00 -2.19
CA ALA A 43 -4.94 0.18 -3.15
C ALA A 43 -3.88 1.18 -2.62
N ASN A 44 -4.32 2.30 -2.05
CA ASN A 44 -3.40 3.28 -1.47
C ASN A 44 -2.59 2.69 -0.30
N THR A 45 -3.25 1.93 0.58
CA THR A 45 -2.56 1.23 1.69
C THR A 45 -1.49 0.27 1.16
N TYR A 46 -1.81 -0.49 0.12
CA TYR A 46 -0.87 -1.41 -0.51
C TYR A 46 0.35 -0.68 -1.10
N GLU A 47 0.13 0.43 -1.82
CA GLU A 47 1.21 1.21 -2.42
C GLU A 47 2.11 1.88 -1.37
N VAL A 48 1.52 2.42 -0.31
CA VAL A 48 2.28 3.01 0.80
C VAL A 48 3.13 1.95 1.50
N LEU A 49 2.56 0.79 1.84
CA LEU A 49 3.31 -0.31 2.44
C LEU A 49 4.44 -0.81 1.51
N SER A 50 4.15 -0.93 0.21
CA SER A 50 5.12 -1.33 -0.80
C SER A 50 6.28 -0.34 -0.89
N THR A 51 5.98 0.95 -0.86
CA THR A 51 6.97 2.04 -0.89
C THR A 51 7.83 2.03 0.37
N ARG A 52 7.22 1.82 1.55
CA ARG A 52 7.96 1.67 2.82
C ARG A 52 8.88 0.46 2.80
N ALA A 53 8.40 -0.69 2.32
CA ALA A 53 9.23 -1.88 2.19
C ALA A 53 10.39 -1.66 1.22
N TYR A 54 10.14 -1.00 0.09
CA TYR A 54 11.17 -0.70 -0.90
C TYR A 54 12.28 0.18 -0.32
N TRP A 55 11.91 1.34 0.23
CA TRP A 55 12.90 2.28 0.78
C TRP A 55 13.58 1.75 2.03
N GLY A 56 12.84 1.06 2.91
CA GLY A 56 13.42 0.47 4.10
C GLY A 56 14.44 -0.62 3.78
N ALA A 57 14.12 -1.54 2.87
CA ALA A 57 15.07 -2.58 2.48
C ALA A 57 16.32 -1.96 1.85
N ARG A 58 16.16 -0.95 0.98
CA ARG A 58 17.27 -0.25 0.33
C ARG A 58 18.15 0.50 1.32
N SER A 59 17.58 1.31 2.20
CA SER A 59 18.33 2.04 3.22
C SER A 59 19.10 1.11 4.15
N LEU A 60 18.53 -0.06 4.47
CA LEU A 60 19.22 -1.07 5.26
C LEU A 60 20.42 -1.67 4.50
N VAL A 61 20.27 -2.00 3.21
CA VAL A 61 21.42 -2.44 2.40
C VAL A 61 22.50 -1.38 2.39
N GLU A 62 22.16 -0.12 2.08
CA GLU A 62 23.12 0.98 2.02
C GLU A 62 23.90 1.12 3.33
N ARG A 63 23.22 1.00 4.48
CA ARG A 63 23.88 0.97 5.79
C ARG A 63 24.85 -0.22 5.92
N LEU A 64 24.41 -1.43 5.55
CA LEU A 64 25.22 -2.65 5.68
C LEU A 64 26.44 -2.63 4.77
N VAL A 65 26.38 -1.99 3.61
CA VAL A 65 27.55 -1.80 2.74
C VAL A 65 28.66 -1.06 3.49
N TYR A 66 28.33 0.00 4.23
CA TYR A 66 29.31 0.74 5.04
C TYR A 66 29.81 -0.03 6.27
N GLU A 67 29.02 -0.95 6.81
CA GLU A 67 29.44 -1.83 7.91
C GLU A 67 30.41 -2.93 7.41
N ILE A 68 30.19 -3.43 6.19
CA ILE A 68 31.03 -4.48 5.58
C ILE A 68 32.33 -3.90 5.03
N VAL A 69 32.32 -2.72 4.39
CA VAL A 69 33.51 -2.04 3.88
C VAL A 69 33.69 -0.71 4.62
N PRO A 70 34.13 -0.75 5.89
CA PRO A 70 34.31 0.47 6.67
C PRO A 70 35.49 1.29 6.16
N VAL A 71 35.34 2.62 6.12
CA VAL A 71 36.42 3.55 5.78
C VAL A 71 37.57 3.48 6.80
N THR A 72 37.25 3.15 8.05
CA THR A 72 38.18 2.97 9.16
C THR A 72 37.72 1.82 10.05
N GLY A 73 38.58 0.83 10.31
CA GLY A 73 38.28 -0.32 11.17
C GLY A 73 38.47 -1.67 10.46
N SER A 74 38.07 -2.75 11.11
CA SER A 74 38.11 -4.11 10.55
C SER A 74 36.83 -4.44 9.77
N LYS A 75 36.97 -5.06 8.60
CA LYS A 75 35.87 -5.61 7.79
C LYS A 75 34.96 -6.49 8.67
N GLN A 76 33.66 -6.28 8.63
CA GLN A 76 32.70 -7.16 9.28
C GLN A 76 32.12 -8.14 8.26
N GLU A 77 32.45 -9.44 8.39
CA GLU A 77 32.03 -10.47 7.42
C GLU A 77 30.59 -10.96 7.63
N SER A 78 29.99 -10.68 8.79
CA SER A 78 28.65 -11.14 9.15
C SER A 78 27.76 -10.00 9.63
N CYS A 79 26.48 -10.06 9.27
CA CYS A 79 25.47 -9.12 9.69
C CYS A 79 24.46 -9.80 10.64
N LEU A 80 23.78 -8.98 11.45
CA LEU A 80 22.67 -9.46 12.26
C LEU A 80 21.54 -9.96 11.35
N PRO A 81 20.82 -11.03 11.74
CA PRO A 81 19.79 -11.63 10.91
C PRO A 81 18.51 -10.78 10.81
N SER A 82 18.28 -9.88 11.77
CA SER A 82 17.12 -9.00 11.75
C SER A 82 17.43 -7.61 12.28
N TYR A 83 16.72 -6.62 11.72
CA TYR A 83 16.82 -5.22 12.11
C TYR A 83 15.42 -4.63 12.31
N GLN A 84 15.33 -3.69 13.24
CA GLN A 84 14.14 -2.87 13.48
C GLN A 84 14.56 -1.42 13.33
N MET A 85 13.87 -0.68 12.46
CA MET A 85 14.15 0.73 12.18
C MET A 85 12.93 1.55 12.57
N ALA A 86 13.06 2.41 13.57
CA ALA A 86 11.96 3.25 14.05
C ALA A 86 11.35 4.14 12.94
N ALA A 87 12.14 4.47 11.92
CA ALA A 87 11.70 5.22 10.73
C ALA A 87 10.66 4.46 9.86
N PHE A 88 10.58 3.14 9.98
CA PHE A 88 9.69 2.28 9.20
C PHE A 88 8.75 1.48 10.12
N PRO A 89 7.69 2.10 10.65
CA PRO A 89 6.71 1.39 11.48
C PRO A 89 6.00 0.32 10.66
N ASN A 90 5.56 -0.74 11.35
CA ASN A 90 4.88 -1.90 10.76
C ASN A 90 5.73 -2.68 9.73
N CYS A 91 7.06 -2.51 9.76
CA CYS A 91 8.00 -3.23 8.92
C CYS A 91 9.02 -3.99 9.78
N ARG A 92 9.29 -5.25 9.42
CA ARG A 92 10.44 -6.01 9.92
C ARG A 92 11.46 -6.17 8.79
N PHE A 93 12.73 -6.18 9.15
CA PHE A 93 13.80 -6.36 8.18
C PHE A 93 14.58 -7.62 8.50
N GLU A 94 14.78 -8.45 7.49
CA GLU A 94 15.56 -9.68 7.54
C GLU A 94 16.76 -9.51 6.63
N VAL A 95 17.93 -9.90 7.11
CA VAL A 95 19.19 -9.70 6.40
C VAL A 95 19.98 -11.00 6.35
N THR A 96 20.66 -11.22 5.23
CA THR A 96 21.62 -12.31 5.08
C THR A 96 22.86 -11.78 4.39
N CYS A 97 24.03 -12.03 4.99
CA CYS A 97 25.32 -11.71 4.41
C CYS A 97 26.04 -13.01 4.12
N THR A 98 26.28 -13.28 2.85
CA THR A 98 26.92 -14.51 2.40
C THR A 98 28.27 -14.17 1.78
N PRO A 99 29.39 -14.70 2.28
CA PRO A 99 30.69 -14.49 1.66
C PRO A 99 30.74 -15.17 0.28
N ASN A 100 31.31 -14.49 -0.72
CA ASN A 100 31.45 -14.96 -2.09
C ASN A 100 32.85 -14.58 -2.64
N GLY A 101 33.87 -15.35 -2.25
CA GLY A 101 35.28 -15.02 -2.53
C GLY A 101 35.69 -13.72 -1.82
N ASP A 102 36.24 -12.76 -2.55
CA ASP A 102 36.60 -11.45 -2.00
C ASP A 102 35.38 -10.54 -1.75
N ALA A 103 34.23 -10.90 -2.34
CA ALA A 103 32.99 -10.16 -2.22
C ALA A 103 32.09 -10.69 -1.09
N THR A 104 31.11 -9.89 -0.67
CA THR A 104 30.05 -10.29 0.25
C THR A 104 28.71 -9.94 -0.38
N ILE A 105 27.85 -10.94 -0.57
CA ILE A 105 26.49 -10.75 -1.06
C ILE A 105 25.61 -10.37 0.13
N VAL A 106 25.08 -9.16 0.10
CA VAL A 106 24.17 -8.62 1.11
C VAL A 106 22.77 -8.68 0.57
N THR A 107 21.94 -9.49 1.23
CA THR A 107 20.51 -9.54 0.99
C THR A 107 19.78 -8.83 2.12
N SER A 108 18.91 -7.88 1.77
CA SER A 108 17.96 -7.25 2.69
C SER A 108 16.54 -7.50 2.21
N THR A 109 15.70 -7.98 3.12
CA THR A 109 14.27 -8.21 2.87
C THR A 109 13.46 -7.42 3.88
N ALA A 110 12.68 -6.44 3.40
CA ALA A 110 11.71 -5.73 4.21
C ALA A 110 10.33 -6.37 4.06
N ILE A 111 9.70 -6.69 5.19
CA ILE A 111 8.37 -7.26 5.26
C ILE A 111 7.52 -6.27 6.05
N CYS A 112 6.61 -5.59 5.36
CA CYS A 112 5.69 -4.64 5.96
C CYS A 112 4.27 -5.20 5.96
N SER A 113 3.54 -5.04 7.07
CA SER A 113 2.19 -5.56 7.19
C SER A 113 1.29 -4.66 8.02
N GLU A 114 0.07 -4.46 7.56
CA GLU A 114 -0.97 -3.72 8.27
C GLU A 114 -2.33 -4.40 8.04
N GLN A 115 -3.01 -4.74 9.14
CA GLN A 115 -4.26 -5.50 9.12
C GLN A 115 -4.15 -6.79 8.28
N SER A 116 -4.89 -6.88 7.17
CA SER A 116 -4.89 -8.02 6.24
C SER A 116 -3.85 -7.92 5.12
N TYR A 117 -3.10 -6.81 5.04
CA TYR A 117 -2.16 -6.57 3.94
C TYR A 117 -0.74 -6.89 4.38
N ARG A 118 -0.03 -7.65 3.55
CA ARG A 118 1.39 -7.96 3.74
C ARG A 118 2.11 -7.79 2.41
N VAL A 119 3.20 -7.03 2.45
CA VAL A 119 4.08 -6.82 1.30
C VAL A 119 5.51 -7.17 1.70
N SER A 120 6.28 -7.61 0.72
CA SER A 120 7.70 -7.92 0.91
C SER A 120 8.51 -7.39 -0.27
N ARG A 121 9.65 -6.79 0.02
CA ARG A 121 10.63 -6.32 -0.98
C ARG A 121 12.01 -6.83 -0.59
N ARG A 122 12.71 -7.41 -1.57
CA ARG A 122 14.07 -7.93 -1.41
C ARG A 122 15.03 -7.14 -2.28
N PHE A 123 16.17 -6.77 -1.71
CA PHE A 123 17.31 -6.21 -2.40
C PHE A 123 18.54 -7.05 -2.15
N GLU A 124 19.35 -7.18 -3.18
CA GLU A 124 20.59 -7.92 -3.14
C GLU A 124 21.67 -7.06 -3.78
N VAL A 125 22.79 -6.91 -3.07
CA VAL A 125 23.95 -6.15 -3.54
C VAL A 125 25.19 -6.97 -3.26
N GLU A 126 26.06 -7.04 -4.25
CA GLU A 126 27.41 -7.57 -4.08
C GLU A 126 28.34 -6.44 -3.65
N VAL A 127 28.95 -6.60 -2.49
CA VAL A 127 29.89 -5.64 -1.92
C VAL A 127 31.29 -6.18 -2.09
N ARG A 128 32.17 -5.41 -2.73
CA ARG A 128 33.60 -5.71 -2.86
C ARG A 128 34.42 -4.72 -2.02
N PRO A 129 35.50 -5.18 -1.36
CA PRO A 129 36.42 -4.31 -0.63
C PRO A 129 37.13 -3.32 -1.56
#